data_AF-A0A7L9U3L0-F1
#
_entry.id   AF-A0A7L9U3L0-F1
#
_cell.length_a   1.000
_cell.length_b   1.000
_cell.length_c   1.000
_cell.angle_alpha   90.00
_cell.angle_beta   90.00
_cell.angle_gamma   90.00
#
_symmetry.space_group_name_H-M   'P 1'
#
loop_
_entity.id
_entity.type
_entity.pdbx_description
1 polymer ?
#
loop_
_entity_poly.entity_id
_entity_poly.type
_entity_poly.pdbx_seq_one_letter_code
_entity_poly.pdbx_strand_id
1 'polypeptide(L)'
;MSDGERKVLEMYEGARPREEDLFEISHVNHVAWSLAVILFGLVIWLCIALVNAENQRYALMTNKCQDPVFKSGVDKACLYTVRSRAHWWEHLWYGFTHVKPESK
;
A
#
# COMPACT_ATOMS: atom_id res chain seq x y z
N MET A 1 17.81 -10.56 -65.69
CA MET A 1 16.99 -11.08 -64.58
C MET A 1 15.60 -11.34 -65.14
N SER A 2 15.11 -12.56 -65.02
CA SER A 2 13.79 -12.95 -65.52
C SER A 2 12.68 -12.43 -64.61
N ASP A 3 11.46 -12.27 -65.14
CA ASP A 3 10.32 -11.82 -64.33
C ASP A 3 10.00 -12.74 -63.15
N GLY A 4 10.30 -14.04 -63.28
CA GLY A 4 10.15 -15.01 -62.20
C GLY A 4 11.08 -14.75 -61.02
N GLU A 5 12.35 -14.43 -61.30
CA GLU A 5 13.35 -14.10 -60.27
C GLU A 5 12.97 -12.81 -59.53
N ARG A 6 12.46 -11.80 -60.25
CA ARG A 6 12.00 -10.54 -59.64
C ARG A 6 10.84 -10.75 -58.67
N LYS A 7 9.85 -11.55 -59.07
CA LYS A 7 8.68 -11.86 -58.23
C LYS A 7 9.07 -12.64 -56.96
N VAL A 8 10.05 -13.53 -57.08
CA VAL A 8 10.58 -14.28 -55.93
C VAL A 8 11.33 -13.34 -54.97
N LEU A 9 12.17 -12.44 -55.49
CA LEU A 9 12.87 -11.43 -54.69
C LEU A 9 11.90 -10.50 -53.94
N GLU A 10 10.85 -10.01 -54.58
CA GLU A 10 9.82 -9.18 -53.93
C GLU A 10 9.09 -9.91 -52.80
N MET A 11 8.80 -11.21 -52.97
CA MET A 11 8.24 -12.03 -51.87
C MET A 11 9.20 -12.17 -50.70
N TYR A 12 10.51 -12.34 -50.95
CA TYR A 12 11.51 -12.45 -49.89
C TYR A 12 11.75 -11.12 -49.16
N GLU A 13 11.69 -9.98 -49.87
CA GLU A 13 11.79 -8.65 -49.26
C GLU A 13 10.58 -8.36 -48.37
N GLY A 14 9.36 -8.69 -48.82
CA GLY A 14 8.14 -8.52 -48.03
C GLY A 14 8.06 -9.44 -46.80
N ALA A 15 8.78 -10.56 -46.81
CA ALA A 15 8.85 -11.51 -45.70
C ALA A 15 9.94 -11.16 -44.67
N ARG A 16 10.77 -10.13 -44.91
CA ARG A 16 11.78 -9.71 -43.93
C ARG A 16 11.06 -9.12 -42.71
N PRO A 17 11.30 -9.65 -41.49
CA PRO A 17 10.68 -9.09 -40.30
C PRO A 17 11.19 -7.65 -40.12
N ARG A 18 10.25 -6.71 -39.98
CA ARG A 18 10.58 -5.30 -39.78
C ARG A 18 11.21 -5.15 -38.39
N GLU A 19 12.49 -4.78 -38.35
CA GLU A 19 13.27 -4.63 -37.11
C GLU A 19 12.63 -3.66 -36.11
N GLU A 20 11.88 -2.70 -36.64
CA GLU A 20 11.06 -1.73 -35.90
C GLU A 20 9.81 -2.33 -35.23
N ASP A 21 9.27 -3.46 -35.72
CA ASP A 21 8.16 -4.21 -35.11
C ASP A 21 8.66 -5.40 -34.25
N LEU A 22 9.96 -5.73 -34.31
CA LEU A 22 10.55 -6.92 -33.69
C LEU A 22 10.65 -6.81 -32.15
N PHE A 23 10.62 -5.59 -31.62
CA PHE A 23 10.69 -5.33 -30.19
C PHE A 23 9.65 -4.28 -29.80
N GLU A 24 8.56 -4.71 -29.17
CA GLU A 24 7.64 -3.78 -28.50
C GLU A 24 8.40 -3.07 -27.37
N ILE A 25 8.86 -1.84 -27.63
CA ILE A 25 9.46 -1.00 -26.60
C ILE A 25 8.31 -0.55 -25.69
N SER A 26 8.16 -1.21 -24.53
CA SER A 26 7.25 -0.75 -23.49
C SER A 26 7.75 0.61 -22.98
N HIS A 27 7.02 1.69 -23.31
CA HIS A 27 7.26 3.02 -22.75
C HIS A 27 6.88 3.12 -21.26
N VAL A 28 6.40 2.04 -20.64
CA VAL A 28 5.97 2.02 -19.24
C VAL A 28 7.17 1.78 -18.33
N ASN A 29 7.45 2.74 -17.46
CA ASN A 29 8.49 2.60 -16.43
C ASN A 29 8.02 1.66 -15.31
N HIS A 30 8.19 0.35 -15.52
CA HIS A 30 7.78 -0.68 -14.57
C HIS A 30 8.44 -0.52 -13.19
N VAL A 31 9.67 0.01 -13.13
CA VAL A 31 10.38 0.24 -11.86
C VAL A 31 9.67 1.33 -11.05
N ALA A 32 9.36 2.46 -11.68
CA ALA A 32 8.67 3.57 -11.01
C ALA A 32 7.29 3.14 -10.48
N TRP A 33 6.53 2.42 -11.30
CA TRP A 33 5.21 1.91 -10.89
C TRP A 33 5.29 0.87 -9.78
N SER A 34 6.27 -0.05 -9.85
CA SER A 34 6.48 -1.03 -8.77
C SER A 34 6.84 -0.35 -7.45
N LEU A 35 7.72 0.65 -7.50
CA LEU A 35 8.10 1.43 -6.32
C LEU A 35 6.89 2.20 -5.75
N ALA A 36 6.07 2.80 -6.62
CA ALA A 36 4.87 3.50 -6.20
C ALA A 36 3.89 2.57 -5.45
N VAL A 37 3.67 1.35 -5.95
CA VAL A 37 2.82 0.35 -5.29
C VAL A 37 3.38 -0.05 -3.92
N ILE A 38 4.70 -0.27 -3.82
CA ILE A 38 5.35 -0.63 -2.55
C ILE A 38 5.20 0.49 -1.52
N LEU A 39 5.52 1.73 -1.91
CA LEU A 39 5.42 2.88 -1.01
C LEU A 39 3.96 3.13 -0.58
N PHE A 40 3.00 2.99 -1.49
CA PHE A 40 1.59 3.11 -1.16
C PHE A 40 1.14 2.04 -0.16
N GLY A 41 1.57 0.79 -0.36
CA GLY A 41 1.33 -0.29 0.61
C GLY A 41 1.91 0.00 1.99
N LEU A 42 3.13 0.56 2.03
CA LEU A 42 3.78 0.96 3.28
C LEU A 42 3.01 2.09 3.99
N VAL A 43 2.52 3.09 3.26
CA VAL A 43 1.68 4.17 3.81
C VAL A 43 0.39 3.60 4.41
N ILE A 44 -0.30 2.71 3.70
CA ILE A 44 -1.52 2.06 4.22
C ILE A 44 -1.21 1.27 5.49
N TRP A 45 -0.13 0.49 5.49
CA TRP A 45 0.28 -0.29 6.65
C TRP A 45 0.58 0.60 7.86
N LEU A 46 1.29 1.72 7.66
CA LEU A 46 1.55 2.71 8.72
C LEU A 46 0.26 3.34 9.25
N CYS A 47 -0.70 3.67 8.38
CA CYS A 47 -2.00 4.18 8.81
C CYS A 47 -2.77 3.18 9.68
N ILE A 48 -2.76 1.88 9.32
CA ILE A 48 -3.39 0.82 10.11
C ILE A 48 -2.69 0.68 11.47
N ALA A 49 -1.35 0.67 11.47
CA ALA A 49 -0.57 0.58 12.70
C ALA A 49 -0.86 1.76 13.65
N LEU A 50 -0.93 2.98 13.10
CA LEU A 50 -1.25 4.20 13.85
C LEU A 50 -2.66 4.13 14.46
N VAL A 51 -3.66 3.70 13.69
CA VAL A 51 -5.04 3.53 14.18
C VAL A 51 -5.10 2.53 15.34
N ASN A 52 -4.38 1.40 15.23
CA ASN A 52 -4.37 0.39 16.29
C ASN A 52 -3.70 0.92 17.56
N ALA A 53 -2.55 1.59 17.42
CA ALA A 53 -1.85 2.20 18.55
C ALA A 53 -2.72 3.27 19.24
N GLU A 54 -3.40 4.13 18.48
CA GLU A 54 -4.24 5.17 19.07
C GLU A 54 -5.54 4.63 19.67
N ASN A 55 -6.07 3.55 19.13
CA ASN A 55 -7.20 2.86 19.73
C ASN A 55 -6.82 2.26 21.09
N GLN A 56 -5.62 1.69 21.23
CA GLN A 56 -5.11 1.20 22.52
C GLN A 56 -4.85 2.35 23.50
N ARG A 57 -4.17 3.42 23.06
CA ARG A 57 -3.92 4.61 23.88
C ARG A 57 -5.23 5.20 24.42
N TYR A 58 -6.22 5.39 23.55
CA TYR A 58 -7.50 5.95 23.94
C TYR A 58 -8.30 5.02 24.87
N ALA A 59 -8.23 3.70 24.65
CA ALA A 59 -8.81 2.72 25.57
C ALA A 59 -8.21 2.79 26.98
N LEU A 60 -6.88 2.99 27.08
CA LEU A 60 -6.19 3.18 28.36
C LEU A 60 -6.61 4.49 29.04
N MET A 61 -6.65 5.60 28.29
CA MET A 61 -7.06 6.90 28.83
C MET A 61 -8.51 6.91 29.33
N THR A 62 -9.40 6.16 28.66
CA THR A 62 -10.83 6.08 29.00
C THR A 62 -11.15 4.91 29.93
N ASN A 63 -10.14 4.20 30.45
CA ASN A 63 -10.31 3.04 31.35
C ASN A 63 -11.26 1.96 30.80
N LYS A 64 -11.28 1.72 29.48
CA LYS A 64 -12.18 0.75 28.85
C LYS A 64 -11.78 -0.72 29.06
N CYS A 65 -10.53 -0.98 29.41
CA CYS A 65 -9.98 -2.32 29.61
C CYS A 65 -9.42 -2.50 31.04
N GLN A 66 -10.25 -2.28 32.05
CA GLN A 66 -9.89 -2.59 33.44
C GLN A 66 -9.96 -4.10 33.70
N ASP A 67 -8.97 -4.63 34.40
CA ASP A 67 -8.94 -6.03 34.78
C ASP A 67 -10.03 -6.32 35.83
N PRO A 68 -10.91 -7.32 35.62
CA PRO A 68 -11.99 -7.63 36.55
C PRO A 68 -11.49 -8.21 37.89
N VAL A 69 -10.28 -8.77 37.92
CA VAL A 69 -9.66 -9.37 39.11
C VAL A 69 -8.78 -8.35 39.84
N PHE A 70 -8.01 -7.55 39.10
CA PHE A 70 -7.10 -6.56 39.65
C PHE A 70 -7.58 -5.14 39.37
N LYS A 71 -8.07 -4.42 40.38
CA LYS A 71 -8.57 -3.02 40.22
C LYS A 71 -7.53 -2.02 39.68
N SER A 72 -6.24 -2.33 39.79
CA SER A 72 -5.13 -1.54 39.23
C SER A 72 -4.52 -2.16 37.97
N GLY A 73 -5.03 -3.31 37.52
CA GLY A 73 -4.54 -4.05 36.36
C GLY A 73 -5.23 -3.63 35.07
N VAL A 74 -4.54 -3.86 33.95
CA VAL A 74 -5.06 -3.64 32.60
C VAL A 74 -5.18 -4.98 31.90
N ASP A 75 -6.37 -5.27 31.38
CA ASP A 75 -6.58 -6.49 30.59
C ASP A 75 -5.96 -6.32 29.19
N LYS A 76 -4.86 -7.04 28.96
CA LYS A 76 -4.17 -7.05 27.66
C LYS A 76 -4.99 -7.72 26.57
N ALA A 77 -5.84 -8.70 26.90
CA ALA A 77 -6.68 -9.35 25.91
C ALA A 77 -7.75 -8.39 25.38
N CYS A 78 -8.34 -7.59 26.27
CA CYS A 78 -9.23 -6.49 25.90
C CYS A 78 -8.53 -5.47 25.00
N LEU A 79 -7.28 -5.08 25.27
CA LEU A 79 -6.56 -4.08 24.45
C LEU A 79 -6.38 -4.48 22.98
N TYR A 80 -6.34 -5.76 22.64
CA TYR A 80 -6.22 -6.20 21.25
C TYR A 80 -7.54 -6.11 20.46
N THR A 81 -8.68 -6.10 21.16
CA THR A 81 -10.01 -6.20 20.54
C THR A 81 -10.91 -5.01 20.82
N VAL A 82 -10.53 -4.15 21.76
CA VAL A 82 -11.31 -3.00 22.19
C VAL A 82 -11.57 -2.06 21.03
N ARG A 83 -12.80 -1.57 20.91
CA ARG A 83 -13.14 -0.47 20.00
C ARG A 83 -13.43 0.75 20.83
N SER A 84 -12.45 1.65 20.91
CA SER A 84 -12.50 2.77 21.83
C SER A 84 -13.25 3.98 21.26
N ARG A 85 -13.33 4.14 19.93
CA ARG A 85 -14.17 5.15 19.25
C ARG A 85 -15.13 4.56 18.22
N ALA A 86 -16.08 5.37 17.76
CA ALA A 86 -17.08 4.97 16.78
C ALA A 86 -16.45 4.67 15.42
N HIS A 87 -15.45 5.43 14.98
CA HIS A 87 -14.85 5.26 13.66
C HIS A 87 -13.32 5.19 13.69
N TRP A 88 -12.73 4.46 12.74
CA TRP A 88 -11.28 4.27 12.65
C TRP A 88 -10.53 5.53 12.18
N TRP A 89 -11.15 6.36 11.33
CA TRP A 89 -10.56 7.62 10.86
C TRP A 89 -10.32 8.59 12.03
N GLU A 90 -11.03 8.38 13.14
CA GLU A 90 -11.03 9.24 14.34
C GLU A 90 -9.70 9.06 15.08
N HIS A 91 -9.23 7.81 15.12
CA HIS A 91 -7.90 7.45 15.58
C HIS A 91 -6.82 7.91 14.61
N LEU A 92 -7.05 7.76 13.30
CA LEU A 92 -6.08 8.17 12.28
C LEU A 92 -5.82 9.67 12.35
N TRP A 93 -6.88 10.48 12.30
CA TRP A 93 -6.80 11.94 12.35
C TRP A 93 -6.14 12.42 13.64
N TYR A 94 -6.53 11.85 14.78
CA TYR A 94 -5.94 12.22 16.06
C TYR A 94 -4.43 11.89 16.10
N GLY A 95 -4.03 10.68 15.70
CA GLY A 95 -2.63 10.28 15.68
C GLY A 95 -1.77 11.12 14.73
N PHE A 96 -2.32 11.56 13.60
CA PHE A 96 -1.62 12.45 12.66
C PHE A 96 -1.47 13.89 13.17
N THR A 97 -2.45 14.39 13.93
CA THR A 97 -2.49 15.80 14.36
C THR A 97 -1.89 16.01 15.75
N HIS A 98 -1.90 15.00 16.62
CA HIS A 98 -1.45 15.07 18.03
C HIS A 98 -0.19 14.25 18.25
N VAL A 99 0.87 14.58 17.50
CA VAL A 99 2.17 13.87 17.55
C VAL A 99 2.99 14.25 18.79
N LYS A 100 2.63 15.34 19.47
CA LYS A 100 3.25 15.78 20.72
C LYS A 100 2.33 15.42 21.89
N PRO A 101 2.88 14.99 23.04
CA PRO A 101 2.09 14.87 24.25
C PRO A 101 1.53 16.25 24.62
N GLU A 102 0.25 16.30 25.02
CA GLU A 102 -0.36 17.48 25.63
C GLU A 102 0.51 17.92 26.81
N SER A 103 1.07 19.14 26.73
CA SER A 103 1.78 19.74 27.87
C SER A 103 0.78 19.89 29.00
N LYS A 104 1.08 19.29 30.16
CA LYS A 104 0.38 19.60 31.39
C LYS A 104 0.63 21.03 31.82
#